data_AF-A0A527ZPM4-F1
#
_entry.id   AF-A0A527ZPM4-F1
#
_cell.length_a   1.000
_cell.length_b   1.000
_cell.length_c   1.000
_cell.angle_alpha   90.00
_cell.angle_beta   90.00
_cell.angle_gamma   90.00
#
_symmetry.space_group_name_H-M   'P 1'
#
loop_
_entity.id
_entity.type
_entity.pdbx_description
1 polymer ?
#
loop_
_entity_poly.entity_id
_entity_poly.type
_entity_poly.pdbx_seq_one_letter_code
_entity_poly.pdbx_strand_id
1 'polypeptide(L)'
;RASLGVQDFDPKVQKAINREQSFLQTKAVVEGVRSRGVESVNLDLLYGLPHQTRDSVSSTVAQALTLEPDRMALFGYAHVPWFKKHQTMIDEAWLPNSVERFAQSQIAAGLMLKAGYQAVGFDHFARSGDALAVAARTGTLHRNFQGYTEDRCETLIGLGPSSISQFRQGYAQNMPATAEYGRMVEQGGLAAVRGIELSEDDRVRGWIIERLMCDFAFSAIDLVERFGEIGQKLLLQASSVALRDPARLLELNGDSFVVPVENRPFVRSIAARFDKYFETGKAKHSVAV
;
A
#
# COMPACT_ATOMS: atom_id res chain seq x y z
N ARG A 1 -3.75 18.56 4.69
CA ARG A 1 -2.77 17.56 4.19
C ARG A 1 -2.66 17.63 2.67
N ALA A 2 -1.47 17.37 2.11
CA ALA A 2 -1.26 17.24 0.66
C ALA A 2 -0.34 16.05 0.37
N SER A 3 -0.61 15.32 -0.71
CA SER A 3 0.27 14.25 -1.20
C SER A 3 0.79 14.62 -2.59
N LEU A 4 2.10 14.51 -2.80
CA LEU A 4 2.76 14.90 -4.04
C LEU A 4 3.46 13.68 -4.65
N GLY A 5 3.05 13.32 -5.86
CA GLY A 5 3.69 12.27 -6.63
C GLY A 5 5.03 12.74 -7.21
N VAL A 6 6.14 12.33 -6.59
CA VAL A 6 7.51 12.61 -7.07
C VAL A 6 7.99 11.50 -7.98
N GLN A 7 7.84 10.26 -7.51
CA GLN A 7 8.23 9.01 -8.15
C GLN A 7 9.75 8.85 -8.25
N ASP A 8 10.44 9.73 -8.97
CA ASP A 8 11.90 9.77 -9.09
C ASP A 8 12.37 11.19 -9.46
N PHE A 9 13.60 11.57 -9.12
CA PHE A 9 14.26 12.81 -9.57
C PHE A 9 15.30 12.59 -10.66
N ASP A 10 15.68 11.35 -10.97
CA ASP A 10 16.63 11.03 -12.03
C ASP A 10 16.03 11.34 -13.42
N PRO A 11 16.61 12.26 -14.21
CA PRO A 11 16.08 12.65 -15.52
C PRO A 11 15.98 11.47 -16.51
N LYS A 12 16.86 10.48 -16.41
CA LYS A 12 16.83 9.29 -17.27
C LYS A 12 15.62 8.41 -16.93
N VAL A 13 15.34 8.22 -15.65
CA VAL A 13 14.15 7.48 -15.18
C VAL A 13 12.89 8.24 -15.57
N GLN A 14 12.84 9.55 -15.31
CA GLN A 14 11.70 10.40 -15.64
C GLN A 14 11.35 10.39 -17.14
N LYS A 15 12.37 10.47 -18.00
CA LYS A 15 12.19 10.38 -19.45
C LYS A 15 11.63 9.03 -19.87
N ALA A 16 12.12 7.93 -19.29
CA ALA A 16 11.66 6.58 -19.59
C ALA A 16 10.18 6.35 -19.21
N ILE A 17 9.66 7.08 -18.22
CA ILE A 17 8.26 6.98 -17.77
C ILE A 17 7.38 8.15 -18.24
N ASN A 18 7.92 9.03 -19.10
CA ASN A 18 7.24 10.23 -19.60
C ASN A 18 6.68 11.14 -18.47
N ARG A 19 7.51 11.41 -17.47
CA ARG A 19 7.17 12.23 -16.30
C ARG A 19 8.30 13.17 -15.90
N GLU A 20 8.63 14.12 -16.78
CA GLU A 20 9.66 15.13 -16.49
C GLU A 20 9.16 16.12 -15.44
N GLN A 21 9.83 16.16 -14.29
CA GLN A 21 9.51 17.01 -13.15
C GLN A 21 10.79 17.30 -12.35
N SER A 22 11.29 18.53 -12.42
CA SER A 22 12.51 18.88 -11.69
C SER A 22 12.31 18.85 -10.16
N PHE A 23 13.42 18.63 -9.45
CA PHE A 23 13.47 18.83 -8.00
C PHE A 23 12.99 20.23 -7.59
N LEU A 24 13.40 21.28 -8.32
CA LEU A 24 13.03 22.66 -8.03
C LEU A 24 11.53 22.92 -8.15
N GLN A 25 10.87 22.33 -9.16
CA GLN A 25 9.40 22.40 -9.28
C GLN A 25 8.72 21.75 -8.08
N THR A 26 9.20 20.57 -7.67
CA THR A 26 8.65 19.86 -6.51
C THR A 26 8.84 20.68 -5.23
N LYS A 27 10.03 21.23 -5.02
CA LYS A 27 10.34 22.11 -3.88
C LYS A 27 9.40 23.30 -3.81
N ALA A 28 9.22 24.01 -4.94
CA ALA A 28 8.31 25.16 -5.01
C ALA A 28 6.85 24.78 -4.66
N VAL A 29 6.39 23.60 -5.05
CA VAL A 29 5.06 23.11 -4.68
C VAL A 29 4.97 22.80 -3.18
N VAL A 30 5.97 22.13 -2.59
CA VAL A 30 6.03 21.84 -1.15
C VAL A 30 5.97 23.13 -0.33
N GLU A 31 6.80 24.11 -0.67
CA GLU A 31 6.82 25.44 -0.03
C GLU A 31 5.48 26.17 -0.24
N GLY A 32 4.92 26.07 -1.45
CA GLY A 32 3.65 26.67 -1.81
C GLY A 32 2.47 26.11 -1.01
N VAL A 33 2.39 24.80 -0.80
CA VAL A 33 1.29 24.22 -0.01
C VAL A 33 1.45 24.52 1.47
N ARG A 34 2.67 24.49 2.01
CA ARG A 34 2.95 24.82 3.42
C ARG A 34 2.63 26.27 3.74
N SER A 35 3.03 27.21 2.88
CA SER A 35 2.69 28.63 3.04
C SER A 35 1.18 28.93 3.00
N ARG A 36 0.35 27.98 2.58
CA ARG A 36 -1.12 28.05 2.57
C ARG A 36 -1.78 27.26 3.71
N GLY A 37 -1.01 26.85 4.72
CA GLY A 37 -1.53 26.18 5.91
C GLY A 37 -1.68 24.66 5.78
N VAL A 38 -1.05 24.02 4.79
CA VAL A 38 -0.96 22.56 4.78
C VAL A 38 0.04 22.10 5.84
N GLU A 39 -0.47 21.45 6.89
CA GLU A 39 0.31 20.99 8.05
C GLU A 39 1.04 19.66 7.84
N SER A 40 0.64 18.87 6.83
CA SER A 40 1.23 17.55 6.56
C SER A 40 1.38 17.34 5.07
N VAL A 41 2.62 17.16 4.64
CA VAL A 41 3.02 16.86 3.25
C VAL A 41 3.53 15.42 3.16
N ASN A 42 2.93 14.66 2.27
CA ASN A 42 3.41 13.34 1.86
C ASN A 42 4.11 13.42 0.49
N LEU A 43 5.23 12.71 0.34
CA LEU A 43 5.88 12.49 -0.96
C LEU A 43 5.78 11.02 -1.36
N ASP A 44 5.24 10.75 -2.55
CA ASP A 44 5.21 9.41 -3.13
C ASP A 44 6.49 9.20 -3.97
N LEU A 45 7.25 8.17 -3.63
CA LEU A 45 8.45 7.71 -4.33
C LEU A 45 8.23 6.31 -4.86
N LEU A 46 8.89 5.98 -5.97
CA LEU A 46 8.85 4.65 -6.55
C LEU A 46 10.24 4.00 -6.59
N TYR A 47 10.26 2.69 -6.42
CA TYR A 47 11.40 1.85 -6.78
C TYR A 47 10.98 0.81 -7.83
N GLY A 48 11.95 0.20 -8.52
CA GLY A 48 11.70 -0.75 -9.60
C GLY A 48 11.32 -0.12 -10.94
N LEU A 49 11.51 1.18 -11.13
CA LEU A 49 11.30 1.87 -12.40
C LEU A 49 12.44 1.59 -13.41
N PRO A 50 12.20 1.81 -14.71
CA PRO A 50 13.23 1.66 -15.74
C PRO A 50 14.49 2.47 -15.42
N HIS A 51 15.66 1.87 -15.62
CA HIS A 51 16.99 2.46 -15.38
C HIS A 51 17.35 2.77 -13.92
N GLN A 52 16.47 2.50 -12.95
CA GLN A 52 16.83 2.69 -11.55
C GLN A 52 17.94 1.73 -11.11
N THR A 53 18.85 2.26 -10.30
CA THR A 53 19.87 1.52 -9.55
C THR A 53 19.75 1.86 -8.07
N ARG A 54 20.44 1.11 -7.19
CA ARG A 54 20.50 1.44 -5.76
C ARG A 54 20.99 2.87 -5.52
N ASP A 55 21.97 3.32 -6.31
CA ASP A 55 22.57 4.64 -6.18
C ASP A 55 21.58 5.73 -6.63
N SER A 56 20.87 5.53 -7.74
CA SER A 56 19.88 6.51 -8.22
C SER A 56 18.70 6.62 -7.24
N VAL A 57 18.20 5.49 -6.73
CA VAL A 57 17.15 5.47 -5.70
C VAL A 57 17.62 6.17 -4.42
N SER A 58 18.86 5.92 -3.99
CA SER A 58 19.44 6.59 -2.82
C SER A 58 19.54 8.09 -3.00
N SER A 59 19.97 8.55 -4.18
CA SER A 59 20.02 9.97 -4.54
C SER A 59 18.64 10.63 -4.52
N THR A 60 17.64 9.95 -5.07
CA THR A 60 16.24 10.43 -5.06
C THR A 60 15.69 10.54 -3.65
N VAL A 61 15.90 9.54 -2.80
CA VAL A 61 15.48 9.57 -1.40
C VAL A 61 16.21 10.69 -0.63
N ALA A 62 17.52 10.83 -0.82
CA ALA A 62 18.30 11.89 -0.18
C ALA A 62 17.77 13.28 -0.55
N GLN A 63 17.48 13.52 -1.84
CA GLN A 63 16.85 14.78 -2.28
C GLN A 63 15.47 14.98 -1.66
N ALA A 64 14.61 13.95 -1.68
CA ALA A 64 13.27 14.04 -1.08
C ALA A 64 13.31 14.39 0.41
N LEU A 65 14.26 13.83 1.16
CA LEU A 65 14.46 14.12 2.57
C LEU A 65 14.83 15.60 2.83
N THR A 66 15.51 16.28 1.90
CA THR A 66 15.80 17.73 2.02
C THR A 66 14.55 18.61 1.94
N LEU A 67 13.43 18.08 1.43
CA LEU A 67 12.14 18.77 1.43
C LEU A 67 11.41 18.61 2.77
N GLU A 68 12.00 17.84 3.71
CA GLU A 68 11.51 17.60 5.06
C GLU A 68 10.04 17.17 5.12
N PRO A 69 9.58 16.20 4.31
CA PRO A 69 8.18 15.82 4.35
C PRO A 69 7.74 15.27 5.71
N ASP A 70 6.44 15.25 5.96
CA ASP A 70 5.86 14.69 7.18
C ASP A 70 5.67 13.18 7.02
N ARG A 71 5.41 12.76 5.78
CA ARG A 71 5.21 11.37 5.36
C ARG A 71 5.94 11.09 4.04
N MET A 72 6.36 9.86 3.87
CA MET A 72 6.89 9.35 2.61
C MET A 72 6.24 8.00 2.31
N ALA A 73 5.73 7.82 1.10
CA ALA A 73 5.26 6.54 0.61
C ALA A 73 6.25 5.99 -0.41
N LEU A 74 6.65 4.73 -0.27
CA LEU A 74 7.66 4.07 -1.09
C LEU A 74 7.03 2.88 -1.82
N PHE A 75 6.54 3.12 -3.03
CA PHE A 75 5.83 2.11 -3.80
C PHE A 75 6.74 1.34 -4.75
N GLY A 76 6.54 0.03 -4.82
CA GLY A 76 7.12 -0.79 -5.89
C GLY A 76 6.37 -0.54 -7.19
N TYR A 77 7.09 -0.21 -8.27
CA TYR A 77 6.50 -0.09 -9.60
C TYR A 77 5.83 -1.40 -10.03
N ALA A 78 4.55 -1.32 -10.39
CA ALA A 78 3.78 -2.44 -10.91
C ALA A 78 3.75 -2.38 -12.44
N HIS A 79 4.52 -3.26 -13.08
CA HIS A 79 4.52 -3.42 -14.54
C HIS A 79 3.43 -4.41 -14.96
N VAL A 80 2.39 -3.90 -15.63
CA VAL A 80 1.16 -4.58 -16.05
C VAL A 80 0.72 -4.14 -17.47
N PRO A 81 1.57 -4.29 -18.51
CA PRO A 81 1.30 -3.77 -19.86
C PRO A 81 0.04 -4.35 -20.52
N TRP A 82 -0.43 -5.52 -20.07
CA TRP A 82 -1.71 -6.10 -20.52
C TRP A 82 -2.92 -5.27 -20.08
N PHE A 83 -2.84 -4.57 -18.95
CA PHE A 83 -3.89 -3.75 -18.38
C PHE A 83 -3.65 -2.25 -18.61
N LYS A 84 -2.40 -1.79 -18.48
CA LYS A 84 -2.00 -0.40 -18.72
C LYS A 84 -1.19 -0.32 -20.01
N LYS A 85 -1.87 -0.19 -21.14
CA LYS A 85 -1.26 -0.23 -22.49
C LYS A 85 -0.10 0.73 -22.69
N HIS A 86 -0.10 1.92 -22.08
CA HIS A 86 1.03 2.84 -22.18
C HIS A 86 2.35 2.27 -21.62
N GLN A 87 2.30 1.29 -20.72
CA GLN A 87 3.49 0.63 -20.21
C GLN A 87 4.18 -0.27 -21.25
N THR A 88 3.56 -0.60 -22.38
CA THR A 88 4.25 -1.31 -23.48
C THR A 88 5.34 -0.47 -24.13
N MET A 89 5.39 0.83 -23.86
CA MET A 89 6.44 1.73 -24.34
C MET A 89 7.72 1.65 -23.50
N ILE A 90 7.67 0.97 -22.36
CA ILE A 90 8.83 0.71 -21.51
C ILE A 90 9.50 -0.57 -22.00
N ASP A 91 10.79 -0.49 -22.32
CA ASP A 91 11.61 -1.68 -22.59
C ASP A 91 11.82 -2.46 -21.29
N GLU A 92 11.36 -3.71 -21.25
CA GLU A 92 11.48 -4.59 -20.09
C GLU A 92 12.94 -4.85 -19.70
N ALA A 93 13.89 -4.74 -20.65
CA ALA A 93 15.32 -4.87 -20.37
C ALA A 93 15.86 -3.73 -19.49
N TRP A 94 15.14 -2.61 -19.36
CA TRP A 94 15.50 -1.51 -18.48
C TRP A 94 14.98 -1.69 -17.06
N LEU A 95 14.09 -2.65 -16.83
CA LEU A 95 13.52 -2.89 -15.51
C LEU A 95 14.52 -3.68 -14.64
N PRO A 96 14.70 -3.29 -13.37
CA PRO A 96 15.46 -4.10 -12.44
C PRO A 96 14.74 -5.43 -12.16
N ASN A 97 15.52 -6.51 -12.03
CA ASN A 97 14.99 -7.82 -11.62
C ASN A 97 14.52 -7.81 -10.14
N SER A 98 13.89 -8.89 -9.67
CA SER A 98 13.35 -8.97 -8.30
C SER A 98 14.39 -8.72 -7.21
N VAL A 99 15.59 -9.29 -7.35
CA VAL A 99 16.71 -9.11 -6.39
C VAL A 99 17.10 -7.63 -6.30
N GLU A 100 17.21 -6.96 -7.44
CA GLU A 100 17.59 -5.55 -7.47
C GLU A 100 16.46 -4.65 -6.97
N ARG A 101 15.20 -4.97 -7.27
CA ARG A 101 14.03 -4.28 -6.71
C ARG A 101 13.97 -4.39 -5.20
N PHE A 102 14.28 -5.57 -4.65
CA PHE A 102 14.35 -5.77 -3.21
C PHE A 102 15.49 -4.94 -2.59
N ALA A 103 16.67 -4.94 -3.21
CA ALA A 103 17.78 -4.13 -2.73
C ALA A 103 17.45 -2.63 -2.76
N GLN A 104 16.77 -2.15 -3.81
CA GLN A 104 16.28 -0.77 -3.93
C GLN A 104 15.27 -0.41 -2.85
N SER A 105 14.30 -1.29 -2.54
CA SER A 105 13.34 -1.03 -1.46
C SER A 105 14.02 -0.97 -0.10
N GLN A 106 14.96 -1.89 0.17
CA GLN A 106 15.67 -1.95 1.45
C GLN A 106 16.58 -0.74 1.66
N ILE A 107 17.31 -0.29 0.64
CA ILE A 107 18.19 0.89 0.78
C ILE A 107 17.36 2.17 0.99
N ALA A 108 16.27 2.34 0.25
CA ALA A 108 15.37 3.48 0.39
C ALA A 108 14.72 3.53 1.79
N ALA A 109 14.15 2.41 2.25
CA ALA A 109 13.59 2.29 3.59
C ALA A 109 14.65 2.58 4.67
N GLY A 110 15.84 2.01 4.54
CA GLY A 110 16.94 2.22 5.46
C GLY A 110 17.38 3.69 5.57
N LEU A 111 17.37 4.44 4.46
CA LEU A 111 17.67 5.87 4.46
C LEU A 111 16.60 6.69 5.20
N MET A 112 15.32 6.39 4.98
CA MET A 112 14.21 7.07 5.67
C MET A 112 14.26 6.81 7.18
N LEU A 113 14.51 5.56 7.59
CA LEU A 113 14.68 5.20 9.00
C LEU A 113 15.88 5.93 9.64
N LYS A 114 17.03 5.98 8.95
CA LYS A 114 18.21 6.73 9.41
C LYS A 114 17.95 8.23 9.55
N ALA A 115 17.05 8.78 8.74
CA ALA A 115 16.61 10.17 8.81
C ALA A 115 15.57 10.45 9.90
N GLY A 116 15.21 9.45 10.73
CA GLY A 116 14.31 9.60 11.87
C GLY A 116 12.83 9.37 11.59
N TYR A 117 12.49 8.86 10.39
CA TYR A 117 11.14 8.40 10.10
C TYR A 117 10.91 7.02 10.72
N GLN A 118 9.65 6.71 10.98
CA GLN A 118 9.21 5.40 11.44
C GLN A 118 8.39 4.72 10.35
N ALA A 119 8.57 3.41 10.21
CA ALA A 119 7.75 2.61 9.31
C ALA A 119 6.29 2.59 9.79
N VAL A 120 5.38 2.82 8.86
CA VAL A 120 3.94 2.71 8.99
C VAL A 120 3.49 1.61 8.03
N GLY A 121 3.20 0.43 8.56
CA GLY A 121 3.01 -0.76 7.75
C GLY A 121 4.25 -1.08 6.90
N PHE A 122 4.05 -1.51 5.65
CA PHE A 122 5.16 -2.06 4.83
C PHE A 122 5.77 -1.07 3.81
N ASP A 123 5.06 -0.02 3.41
CA ASP A 123 5.50 0.92 2.36
C ASP A 123 5.35 2.40 2.70
N HIS A 124 4.95 2.75 3.93
CA HIS A 124 4.86 4.15 4.36
C HIS A 124 5.81 4.44 5.50
N PHE A 125 6.24 5.70 5.57
CA PHE A 125 7.16 6.22 6.56
C PHE A 125 6.62 7.57 7.04
N ALA A 126 6.64 7.82 8.34
CA ALA A 126 6.15 9.07 8.91
C ALA A 126 7.03 9.53 10.08
N ARG A 127 7.05 10.84 10.34
CA ARG A 127 7.74 11.37 11.53
C ARG A 127 7.12 10.80 12.81
N SER A 128 7.91 10.67 13.88
CA SER A 128 7.48 10.01 15.13
C SER A 128 6.21 10.60 15.78
N GLY A 129 5.99 11.90 15.61
CA GLY A 129 4.81 12.62 16.09
C GLY A 129 3.60 12.62 15.14
N ASP A 130 3.74 12.07 13.93
CA ASP A 130 2.62 11.96 12.98
C ASP A 130 1.58 10.96 13.49
N ALA A 131 0.30 11.26 13.26
CA ALA A 131 -0.83 10.43 13.68
C ALA A 131 -0.72 8.97 13.19
N LEU A 132 -0.19 8.72 11.98
CA LEU A 132 -0.01 7.37 11.46
C LEU A 132 1.10 6.61 12.20
N ALA A 133 2.20 7.29 12.54
CA ALA A 133 3.28 6.67 13.31
C ALA A 133 2.80 6.34 14.74
N VAL A 134 2.00 7.22 15.35
CA VAL A 134 1.35 6.95 16.63
C VAL A 134 0.42 5.74 16.50
N ALA A 135 -0.48 5.73 15.52
CA ALA A 135 -1.44 4.65 15.31
C ALA A 135 -0.76 3.30 15.07
N ALA A 136 0.34 3.27 14.31
CA ALA A 136 1.15 2.06 14.10
C ALA A 136 1.75 1.53 15.40
N ARG A 137 2.25 2.39 16.29
CA ARG A 137 2.81 1.97 17.59
C ARG A 137 1.74 1.54 18.59
N THR A 138 0.53 2.09 18.50
CA THR A 138 -0.58 1.80 19.43
C THR A 138 -1.50 0.68 18.95
N GLY A 139 -1.25 0.07 17.79
CA GLY A 139 -2.10 -1.00 17.23
C GLY A 139 -3.47 -0.51 16.78
N THR A 140 -3.57 0.75 16.37
CA THR A 140 -4.83 1.39 15.93
C THR A 140 -4.75 1.89 14.50
N LEU A 141 -3.75 1.41 13.76
CA LEU A 141 -3.60 1.69 12.35
C LEU A 141 -4.64 0.89 11.55
N HIS A 142 -5.20 1.52 10.54
CA HIS A 142 -6.14 0.94 9.61
C HIS A 142 -5.67 1.14 8.19
N ARG A 143 -6.28 0.39 7.26
CA ARG A 143 -6.00 0.55 5.83
C ARG A 143 -7.28 0.54 5.02
N ASN A 144 -7.48 1.60 4.24
CA ASN A 144 -8.59 1.70 3.28
C ASN A 144 -8.05 1.86 1.84
N PHE A 145 -8.92 2.19 0.89
CA PHE A 145 -8.55 2.36 -0.53
C PHE A 145 -7.55 3.49 -0.78
N GLN A 146 -7.46 4.49 0.11
CA GLN A 146 -6.51 5.60 -0.02
C GLN A 146 -5.12 5.26 0.56
N GLY A 147 -5.03 4.31 1.49
CA GLY A 147 -3.79 3.92 2.15
C GLY A 147 -3.97 3.69 3.64
N TYR A 148 -2.89 3.88 4.40
CA TYR A 148 -2.93 3.82 5.86
C TYR A 148 -3.66 5.02 6.46
N THR A 149 -4.43 4.78 7.51
CA THR A 149 -5.25 5.79 8.17
C THR A 149 -5.40 5.48 9.65
N GLU A 150 -5.54 6.52 10.47
CA GLU A 150 -5.99 6.46 11.87
C GLU A 150 -7.52 6.52 12.00
N ASP A 151 -8.23 6.81 10.90
CA ASP A 151 -9.68 6.82 10.83
C ASP A 151 -10.26 5.42 11.03
N ARG A 152 -11.20 5.30 11.98
CA ARG A 152 -11.89 4.06 12.34
C ARG A 152 -13.28 3.93 11.71
N CYS A 153 -13.66 4.85 10.83
CA CYS A 153 -14.94 4.79 10.15
C CYS A 153 -15.03 3.54 9.27
N GLU A 154 -16.01 2.69 9.56
CA GLU A 154 -16.26 1.45 8.79
C GLU A 154 -17.01 1.71 7.47
N THR A 155 -17.38 2.97 7.22
CA THR A 155 -18.07 3.38 5.99
C THR A 155 -17.28 4.49 5.29
N LEU A 156 -16.92 4.23 4.05
CA LEU A 156 -16.29 5.19 3.14
C LEU A 156 -17.21 5.38 1.94
N ILE A 157 -17.62 6.61 1.68
CA ILE A 157 -18.43 6.95 0.49
C ILE A 157 -17.52 7.57 -0.56
N GLY A 158 -17.28 6.83 -1.65
CA GLY A 158 -16.52 7.29 -2.80
C GLY A 158 -17.40 8.12 -3.74
N LEU A 159 -17.03 9.38 -3.96
CA LEU A 159 -17.69 10.27 -4.94
C LEU A 159 -16.81 10.46 -6.17
N GLY A 160 -17.43 10.57 -7.34
CA GLY A 160 -16.74 10.75 -8.61
C GLY A 160 -16.56 9.46 -9.43
N PRO A 161 -16.07 9.60 -10.68
CA PRO A 161 -15.82 8.47 -11.56
C PRO A 161 -14.81 7.51 -10.93
N SER A 162 -15.04 6.20 -11.10
CA SER A 162 -14.20 5.09 -10.62
C SER A 162 -14.07 4.93 -9.10
N SER A 163 -14.58 5.88 -8.30
CA SER A 163 -14.50 5.85 -6.85
C SER A 163 -15.13 4.59 -6.27
N ILE A 164 -14.51 4.08 -5.21
CA ILE A 164 -14.97 2.88 -4.51
C ILE A 164 -15.47 3.29 -3.14
N SER A 165 -16.68 2.85 -2.82
CA SER A 165 -17.26 2.93 -1.50
C SER A 165 -17.05 1.62 -0.76
N GLN A 166 -16.84 1.71 0.55
CA GLN A 166 -16.77 0.60 1.48
C GLN A 166 -17.89 0.74 2.49
N PHE A 167 -18.65 -0.33 2.67
CA PHE A 167 -19.69 -0.50 3.68
C PHE A 167 -19.39 -1.76 4.49
N ARG A 168 -20.08 -1.96 5.61
CA ARG A 168 -19.99 -3.19 6.40
C ARG A 168 -20.31 -4.44 5.57
N GLN A 169 -21.25 -4.32 4.64
CA GLN A 169 -21.71 -5.40 3.79
C GLN A 169 -20.77 -5.67 2.61
N GLY A 170 -19.90 -4.72 2.24
CA GLY A 170 -18.94 -4.90 1.15
C GLY A 170 -18.67 -3.63 0.36
N TYR A 171 -18.33 -3.81 -0.92
CA TYR A 171 -17.81 -2.72 -1.76
C TYR A 171 -18.74 -2.41 -2.93
N ALA A 172 -18.77 -1.13 -3.32
CA ALA A 172 -19.42 -0.66 -4.53
C ALA A 172 -18.49 0.27 -5.30
N GLN A 173 -18.47 0.20 -6.61
CA GLN A 173 -17.66 1.08 -7.46
C GLN A 173 -18.54 1.87 -8.43
N ASN A 174 -18.28 3.18 -8.49
CA ASN A 174 -18.89 4.08 -9.44
C ASN A 174 -18.41 3.83 -10.88
N MET A 175 -19.22 4.24 -11.86
CA MET A 175 -18.87 4.22 -13.28
C MET A 175 -17.46 4.81 -13.51
N PRO A 176 -16.51 4.03 -14.06
CA PRO A 176 -15.15 4.54 -14.29
C PRO A 176 -15.04 5.57 -15.41
N ALA A 177 -15.90 5.48 -16.44
CA ALA A 177 -15.87 6.40 -17.56
C ALA A 177 -16.48 7.75 -17.14
N THR A 178 -15.67 8.81 -17.12
CA THR A 178 -16.06 10.14 -16.61
C THR A 178 -17.34 10.70 -17.26
N ALA A 179 -17.45 10.61 -18.59
CA ALA A 179 -18.64 11.11 -19.30
C ALA A 179 -19.91 10.35 -18.92
N GLU A 180 -19.80 9.02 -18.81
CA GLU A 180 -20.93 8.17 -18.45
C GLU A 180 -21.32 8.32 -16.97
N TYR A 181 -20.35 8.47 -16.08
CA TYR A 181 -20.60 8.84 -14.68
C TYR A 181 -21.39 10.15 -14.59
N GLY A 182 -21.00 11.18 -15.34
CA GLY A 182 -21.71 12.46 -15.39
C GLY A 182 -23.18 12.27 -15.84
N ARG A 183 -23.38 11.55 -16.94
CA ARG A 183 -24.71 11.22 -17.46
C ARG A 183 -25.59 10.50 -16.43
N MET A 184 -25.04 9.52 -15.71
CA MET A 184 -25.79 8.76 -14.68
C MET A 184 -26.21 9.66 -13.51
N VAL A 185 -25.32 10.55 -13.06
CA VAL A 185 -25.60 11.49 -11.95
C VAL A 185 -26.66 12.52 -12.35
N GLU A 186 -26.57 13.09 -13.56
CA GLU A 186 -27.54 14.08 -14.06
C GLU A 186 -28.96 13.51 -14.20
N GLN A 187 -29.10 12.20 -14.42
CA GLN A 187 -30.39 11.51 -14.49
C GLN A 187 -31.00 11.23 -13.09
N GLY A 188 -30.34 11.64 -12.00
CA GLY A 188 -30.81 11.48 -10.63
C GLY A 188 -30.65 10.05 -10.08
N GLY A 189 -29.88 9.20 -10.77
CA GLY A 189 -29.65 7.81 -10.38
C GLY A 189 -28.39 7.58 -9.55
N LEU A 190 -28.23 6.37 -9.03
CA LEU A 190 -26.95 5.92 -8.47
C LEU A 190 -25.93 5.68 -9.59
N ALA A 191 -24.71 6.16 -9.39
CA ALA A 191 -23.61 5.96 -10.35
C ALA A 191 -22.81 4.66 -10.11
N ALA A 192 -23.23 3.82 -9.15
CA ALA A 192 -22.61 2.53 -8.86
C ALA A 192 -22.93 1.51 -9.96
N VAL A 193 -21.90 0.84 -10.49
CA VAL A 193 -22.03 -0.09 -11.64
C VAL A 193 -21.62 -1.52 -11.34
N ARG A 194 -20.90 -1.74 -10.24
CA ARG A 194 -20.52 -3.07 -9.74
C ARG A 194 -20.21 -3.02 -8.26
N GLY A 195 -20.29 -4.17 -7.62
CA GLY A 195 -19.94 -4.33 -6.21
C GLY A 195 -19.72 -5.79 -5.85
N ILE A 196 -19.34 -6.01 -4.60
CA ILE A 196 -19.23 -7.33 -3.99
C ILE A 196 -19.78 -7.25 -2.57
N GLU A 197 -20.69 -8.16 -2.25
CA GLU A 197 -21.13 -8.42 -0.88
C GLU A 197 -20.14 -9.38 -0.22
N LEU A 198 -19.67 -9.03 0.98
CA LEU A 198 -18.72 -9.83 1.74
C LEU A 198 -19.48 -10.84 2.59
N SER A 199 -19.12 -12.12 2.42
CA SER A 199 -19.52 -13.17 3.36
C SER A 199 -18.82 -12.97 4.70
N GLU A 200 -19.31 -13.66 5.74
CA GLU A 200 -18.63 -13.65 7.04
C GLU A 200 -17.18 -14.15 6.94
N ASP A 201 -16.91 -15.21 6.15
CA ASP A 201 -15.55 -15.71 5.89
C ASP A 201 -14.66 -14.62 5.25
N ASP A 202 -15.20 -13.81 4.34
CA ASP A 202 -14.46 -12.70 3.71
C ASP A 202 -14.13 -11.60 4.73
N ARG A 203 -15.03 -11.30 5.66
CA ARG A 203 -14.81 -10.31 6.71
C ARG A 203 -13.70 -10.75 7.66
N VAL A 204 -13.70 -12.01 8.10
CA VAL A 204 -12.64 -12.52 8.99
C VAL A 204 -11.28 -12.56 8.29
N ARG A 205 -11.23 -13.03 7.04
CA ARG A 205 -10.00 -12.99 6.24
C ARG A 205 -9.51 -11.57 6.02
N GLY A 206 -10.42 -10.66 5.70
CA GLY A 206 -10.14 -9.23 5.56
C GLY A 206 -9.53 -8.63 6.83
N TRP A 207 -10.05 -8.99 8.00
CA TRP A 207 -9.47 -8.58 9.29
C TRP A 207 -8.05 -9.12 9.48
N ILE A 208 -7.81 -10.43 9.25
CA ILE A 208 -6.45 -11.01 9.37
C ILE A 208 -5.47 -10.29 8.42
N ILE A 209 -5.88 -10.11 7.16
CA ILE A 209 -5.06 -9.44 6.15
C ILE A 209 -4.77 -8.00 6.56
N GLU A 210 -5.75 -7.24 7.02
CA GLU A 210 -5.54 -5.86 7.46
C GLU A 210 -4.58 -5.80 8.66
N ARG A 211 -4.75 -6.66 9.67
CA ARG A 211 -3.85 -6.74 10.83
C ARG A 211 -2.42 -7.11 10.43
N LEU A 212 -2.24 -8.10 9.55
CA LEU A 212 -0.91 -8.40 9.00
C LEU A 212 -0.29 -7.20 8.28
N MET A 213 -1.07 -6.50 7.46
CA MET A 213 -0.59 -5.37 6.65
C MET A 213 -0.34 -4.09 7.47
N CYS A 214 -0.96 -3.93 8.63
CA CYS A 214 -0.80 -2.77 9.50
C CYS A 214 0.18 -3.02 10.64
N ASP A 215 0.01 -4.13 11.35
CA ASP A 215 0.66 -4.41 12.63
C ASP A 215 1.73 -5.50 12.51
N PHE A 216 1.84 -6.17 11.35
CA PHE A 216 2.67 -7.35 11.14
C PHE A 216 2.34 -8.51 12.11
N ALA A 217 1.15 -8.49 12.69
CA ALA A 217 0.70 -9.49 13.64
C ALA A 217 -0.82 -9.52 13.74
N PHE A 218 -1.38 -10.61 14.26
CA PHE A 218 -2.78 -10.67 14.71
C PHE A 218 -2.92 -11.62 15.91
N SER A 219 -3.85 -11.29 16.81
CA SER A 219 -4.13 -12.05 18.03
C SER A 219 -4.99 -13.28 17.73
N ALA A 220 -4.56 -14.44 18.21
CA ALA A 220 -5.28 -15.70 18.11
C ALA A 220 -6.56 -15.67 18.97
N ILE A 221 -6.50 -15.01 20.13
CA ILE A 221 -7.64 -14.83 21.04
C ILE A 221 -8.69 -13.94 20.37
N ASP A 222 -8.29 -12.76 19.89
CA ASP A 222 -9.21 -11.84 19.20
C ASP A 222 -9.87 -12.51 17.99
N LEU A 223 -9.12 -13.31 17.22
CA LEU A 223 -9.65 -14.02 16.07
C LEU A 223 -10.81 -14.94 16.46
N VAL A 224 -10.68 -15.67 17.57
CA VAL A 224 -11.73 -16.61 18.01
C VAL A 224 -12.87 -15.87 18.72
N GLU A 225 -12.57 -14.94 19.63
CA GLU A 225 -13.59 -14.22 20.40
C GLU A 225 -14.49 -13.35 19.50
N ARG A 226 -13.93 -12.72 18.46
CA ARG A 226 -14.70 -11.86 17.55
C ARG A 226 -15.51 -12.63 16.52
N PHE A 227 -14.99 -13.78 16.06
CA PHE A 227 -15.50 -14.43 14.84
C PHE A 227 -15.95 -15.88 15.03
N GLY A 228 -15.95 -16.40 16.27
CA GLY A 228 -16.50 -17.70 16.63
C GLY A 228 -15.91 -18.85 15.81
N GLU A 229 -16.77 -19.70 15.25
CA GLU A 229 -16.38 -20.90 14.49
C GLU A 229 -15.48 -20.59 13.28
N ILE A 230 -15.73 -19.48 12.57
CA ILE A 230 -14.89 -19.06 11.43
C ILE A 230 -13.50 -18.66 11.93
N GLY A 231 -13.45 -17.95 13.07
CA GLY A 231 -12.20 -17.63 13.76
C GLY A 231 -11.39 -18.87 14.12
N GLN A 232 -12.04 -19.89 14.70
CA GLN A 232 -11.38 -21.17 15.04
C GLN A 232 -10.83 -21.88 13.81
N LYS A 233 -11.58 -21.90 12.70
CA LYS A 233 -11.12 -22.49 11.44
C LYS A 233 -9.88 -21.76 10.90
N LEU A 234 -9.88 -20.43 10.92
CA LEU A 234 -8.75 -19.64 10.44
C LEU A 234 -7.54 -19.67 11.38
N LEU A 235 -7.77 -19.88 12.69
CA LEU A 235 -6.72 -20.16 13.66
C LEU A 235 -5.97 -21.45 13.30
N LEU A 236 -6.69 -22.53 12.94
CA LEU A 236 -6.05 -23.77 12.49
C LEU A 236 -5.23 -23.56 11.21
N GLN A 237 -5.75 -22.77 10.27
CA GLN A 237 -5.02 -22.39 9.06
C GLN A 237 -3.72 -21.62 9.41
N ALA A 238 -3.80 -20.62 10.28
CA ALA A 238 -2.66 -19.83 10.74
C ALA A 238 -1.59 -20.69 11.44
N SER A 239 -2.02 -21.59 12.34
CA SER A 239 -1.13 -22.55 13.01
C SER A 239 -0.43 -23.48 12.02
N SER A 240 -1.14 -23.97 11.00
CA SER A 240 -0.55 -24.78 9.94
C SER A 240 0.51 -24.00 9.16
N VAL A 241 0.23 -22.75 8.81
CA VAL A 241 1.17 -21.85 8.14
C VAL A 241 2.42 -21.63 9.00
N ALA A 242 2.26 -21.36 10.30
CA ALA A 242 3.37 -21.10 11.20
C ALA A 242 4.25 -22.33 11.46
N LEU A 243 3.66 -23.54 11.53
CA LEU A 243 4.40 -24.78 11.82
C LEU A 243 5.09 -25.38 10.60
N ARG A 244 4.50 -25.25 9.40
CA ARG A 244 4.92 -26.00 8.21
C ARG A 244 5.79 -25.20 7.25
N ASP A 245 5.88 -23.88 7.41
CA ASP A 245 6.69 -23.06 6.54
C ASP A 245 8.18 -23.10 6.94
N PRO A 246 9.07 -23.69 6.12
CA PRO A 246 10.49 -23.76 6.45
C PRO A 246 11.15 -22.36 6.51
N ALA A 247 10.57 -21.35 5.85
CA ALA A 247 11.05 -19.98 5.88
C ALA A 247 10.56 -19.19 7.11
N ARG A 248 9.74 -19.80 7.99
CA ARG A 248 9.19 -19.16 9.20
C ARG A 248 8.60 -17.77 8.95
N LEU A 249 7.83 -17.65 7.87
CA LEU A 249 7.26 -16.37 7.47
C LEU A 249 6.22 -15.84 8.48
N LEU A 250 5.65 -16.72 9.29
CA LEU A 250 4.72 -16.41 10.37
C LEU A 250 5.07 -17.29 11.56
N GLU A 251 5.12 -16.72 12.76
CA GLU A 251 5.43 -17.43 14.00
C GLU A 251 4.35 -17.18 15.05
N LEU A 252 4.10 -18.17 15.91
CA LEU A 252 3.25 -17.98 17.09
C LEU A 252 4.13 -17.51 18.26
N ASN A 253 3.91 -16.29 18.73
CA ASN A 253 4.60 -15.70 19.88
C ASN A 253 3.57 -15.34 20.96
N GLY A 254 3.54 -16.11 22.05
CA GLY A 254 2.46 -16.06 23.02
C GLY A 254 1.12 -16.34 22.34
N ASP A 255 0.18 -15.39 22.44
CA ASP A 255 -1.16 -15.51 21.87
C ASP A 255 -1.30 -14.82 20.50
N SER A 256 -0.20 -14.39 19.88
CA SER A 256 -0.22 -13.67 18.60
C SER A 256 0.56 -14.39 17.51
N PHE A 257 0.02 -14.40 16.29
CA PHE A 257 0.79 -14.70 15.10
C PHE A 257 1.53 -13.45 14.66
N VAL A 258 2.84 -13.55 14.46
CA VAL A 258 3.73 -12.42 14.18
C VAL A 258 4.56 -12.72 12.93
N VAL A 259 4.70 -11.73 12.06
CA VAL A 259 5.66 -11.75 10.95
C VAL A 259 7.02 -11.29 11.49
N PRO A 260 8.06 -12.15 11.46
CA PRO A 260 9.41 -11.78 11.88
C PRO A 260 9.91 -10.55 11.13
N VAL A 261 10.78 -9.75 11.75
CA VAL A 261 11.23 -8.45 11.22
C VAL A 261 11.85 -8.58 9.84
N GLU A 262 12.68 -9.61 9.66
CA GLU A 262 13.33 -10.00 8.41
C GLU A 262 12.34 -10.38 7.30
N ASN A 263 11.13 -10.82 7.68
CA ASN A 263 10.09 -11.31 6.77
C ASN A 263 9.02 -10.26 6.45
N ARG A 264 9.01 -9.12 7.16
CA ARG A 264 8.04 -8.01 6.93
C ARG A 264 7.97 -7.50 5.49
N PRO A 265 9.08 -7.43 4.72
CA PRO A 265 8.99 -7.07 3.29
C PRO A 265 8.09 -8.00 2.47
N PHE A 266 7.90 -9.25 2.92
CA PHE A 266 7.08 -10.27 2.26
C PHE A 266 5.66 -10.37 2.82
N VAL A 267 5.21 -9.40 3.64
CA VAL A 267 3.91 -9.42 4.30
C VAL A 267 2.74 -9.64 3.34
N ARG A 268 2.81 -9.11 2.11
CA ARG A 268 1.79 -9.34 1.08
C ARG A 268 1.69 -10.81 0.69
N SER A 269 2.81 -11.50 0.55
CA SER A 269 2.87 -12.94 0.23
C SER A 269 2.34 -13.79 1.39
N ILE A 270 2.53 -13.32 2.63
CA ILE A 270 1.99 -13.97 3.83
C ILE A 270 0.47 -13.76 3.90
N ALA A 271 0.01 -12.52 3.72
CA ALA A 271 -1.41 -12.17 3.69
C ALA A 271 -2.17 -12.92 2.60
N ALA A 272 -1.56 -13.12 1.42
CA ALA A 272 -2.15 -13.90 0.32
C ALA A 272 -2.48 -15.35 0.72
N ARG A 273 -1.82 -15.94 1.72
CA ARG A 273 -2.17 -17.28 2.23
C ARG A 273 -3.53 -17.32 2.91
N PHE A 274 -4.06 -16.18 3.33
CA PHE A 274 -5.40 -16.05 3.91
C PHE A 274 -6.44 -15.63 2.88
N ASP A 275 -6.03 -15.29 1.65
CA ASP A 275 -6.93 -14.93 0.55
C ASP A 275 -7.47 -16.19 -0.15
N LYS A 276 -8.77 -16.44 0.04
CA LYS A 276 -9.49 -17.57 -0.55
C LYS A 276 -9.59 -17.48 -2.09
N TYR A 277 -9.49 -16.28 -2.66
CA TYR A 277 -9.64 -16.05 -4.09
C TYR A 277 -8.32 -16.09 -4.84
N PHE A 278 -7.18 -16.18 -4.14
CA PHE A 278 -5.86 -16.11 -4.75
C PHE A 278 -5.58 -17.29 -5.70
N GLU A 279 -5.84 -18.53 -5.26
CA GLU A 279 -5.58 -19.74 -6.08
C GLU A 279 -6.63 -19.97 -7.17
N THR A 280 -7.84 -19.44 -6.99
CA THR A 280 -8.96 -19.62 -7.93
C THR A 280 -9.07 -18.49 -8.95
N GLY A 281 -8.32 -17.41 -8.75
CA GLY A 281 -8.31 -16.24 -9.62
C GLY A 281 -7.63 -16.49 -10.96
N LYS A 282 -8.29 -16.11 -12.06
CA LYS A 282 -7.67 -16.06 -13.40
C LYS A 282 -6.93 -14.74 -13.67
N ALA A 283 -6.80 -13.88 -12.66
CA ALA A 283 -6.25 -12.54 -12.82
C ALA A 283 -4.73 -12.59 -12.99
N LYS A 284 -4.19 -11.84 -13.96
CA LYS A 284 -2.74 -11.63 -14.08
C LYS A 284 -2.31 -10.56 -13.08
N HIS A 285 -1.37 -10.90 -12.20
CA HIS A 285 -0.79 -9.99 -11.22
C HIS A 285 0.57 -9.46 -11.69
N SER A 286 0.95 -8.25 -11.26
CA SER A 286 2.32 -7.80 -11.42
C SER A 286 3.25 -8.70 -10.61
N VAL A 287 4.46 -8.95 -11.13
CA VAL A 287 5.50 -9.66 -10.37
C VAL A 287 5.84 -8.82 -9.13
N ALA A 288 5.56 -9.37 -7.96
CA ALA A 288 5.98 -8.79 -6.68
C ALA A 288 7.51 -8.82 -6.57
N VAL A 289 8.04 -8.04 -5.63
CA VAL A 289 9.46 -8.12 -5.24
C VAL A 289 9.77 -9.48 -4.66
#